data_AF-A0A925P9N5-F1
#
_entry.id   AF-A0A925P9N5-F1
#
_cell.length_a   1.000
_cell.length_b   1.000
_cell.length_c   1.000
_cell.angle_alpha   90.00
_cell.angle_beta   90.00
_cell.angle_gamma   90.00
#
_symmetry.space_group_name_H-M   'P 1'
#
loop_
_entity.id
_entity.type
_entity.pdbx_description
1 polymer ?
#
loop_
_entity_poly.entity_id
_entity_poly.type
_entity_poly.pdbx_seq_one_letter_code
_entity_poly.pdbx_strand_id
1 'polypeptide(L)'
;SVTANVAPALCSEFQLACLGGNYKLALQLQDRLMPLHDALFVESNPGPVKYAASKLRLCNDETRLPLAPLTSASRKKVDEALAAVGLVLV
;
A
#
# COMPACT_ATOMS: atom_id res chain seq x y z
N SER A 1 -8.79 -4.89 4.47
CA SER A 1 -7.50 -4.17 4.39
C SER A 1 -7.36 -3.53 3.02
N VAL A 2 -6.97 -2.25 2.93
CA VAL A 2 -6.66 -1.58 1.64
C VAL A 2 -5.30 -2.04 1.12
N THR A 3 -4.28 -2.00 1.97
CA THR A 3 -2.89 -2.37 1.67
C THR A 3 -2.73 -3.78 1.12
N ALA A 4 -3.59 -4.71 1.54
CA ALA A 4 -3.56 -6.10 1.06
C ALA A 4 -3.82 -6.24 -0.45
N ASN A 5 -4.39 -5.23 -1.13
CA ASN A 5 -4.54 -5.25 -2.59
C ASN A 5 -3.20 -5.20 -3.35
N VAL A 6 -2.15 -4.66 -2.71
CA VAL A 6 -0.83 -4.46 -3.33
C VAL A 6 0.30 -5.15 -2.57
N ALA A 7 0.13 -5.40 -1.27
CA ALA A 7 1.06 -6.15 -0.44
C ALA A 7 0.39 -7.36 0.26
N PRO A 8 -0.27 -8.28 -0.48
CA PRO A 8 -1.07 -9.35 0.12
C PRO A 8 -0.25 -10.27 1.03
N ALA A 9 0.96 -10.67 0.61
CA ALA A 9 1.83 -11.55 1.38
C ALA A 9 2.22 -10.94 2.75
N LEU A 10 2.70 -9.69 2.75
CA LEU A 10 3.09 -9.00 3.98
C LEU A 10 1.89 -8.78 4.92
N CYS A 11 0.74 -8.41 4.37
CA CYS A 11 -0.48 -8.27 5.16
C CYS A 11 -0.94 -9.61 5.76
N SER A 12 -0.82 -10.71 5.02
CA SER A 12 -1.13 -12.06 5.50
C SER A 12 -0.19 -12.47 6.62
N GLU A 13 1.13 -12.30 6.45
CA GLU A 13 2.13 -12.58 7.49
C GLU A 13 1.88 -11.75 8.75
N PHE A 14 1.56 -10.47 8.60
CA PHE A 14 1.24 -9.57 9.72
C PHE A 14 0.04 -10.07 10.52
N GLN A 15 -1.05 -10.43 9.83
CA GLN A 15 -2.24 -10.94 10.50
C GLN A 15 -2.00 -12.31 11.16
N LEU A 16 -1.24 -13.20 10.52
CA LEU A 16 -0.85 -14.48 11.13
C LEU A 16 0.00 -14.28 12.39
N ALA A 17 0.93 -13.32 12.39
CA ALA A 17 1.72 -12.98 13.57
C ALA A 17 0.84 -12.47 14.72
N CYS A 18 -0.14 -11.59 14.43
CA CYS A 18 -1.13 -11.13 15.41
C CYS A 18 -1.97 -12.27 15.97
N LEU A 19 -2.54 -13.13 15.10
CA LEU A 19 -3.38 -14.25 15.51
C LEU A 19 -2.60 -15.29 16.34
N GLY A 20 -1.32 -15.50 16.03
CA GLY A 20 -0.43 -16.35 16.80
C GLY A 20 0.11 -15.73 18.09
N GLY A 21 -0.28 -14.49 18.43
CA GLY A 21 0.20 -13.77 19.61
C GLY A 21 1.67 -13.32 19.53
N ASN A 22 2.31 -13.45 18.37
CA ASN A 22 3.70 -13.02 18.15
C ASN A 22 3.75 -11.53 17.79
N TYR A 23 3.45 -10.67 18.76
CA TYR A 23 3.44 -9.22 18.57
C TYR A 23 4.80 -8.61 18.26
N LYS A 24 5.91 -9.31 18.60
CA LYS A 24 7.25 -8.88 18.21
C LYS A 24 7.42 -8.92 16.69
N LEU A 25 7.04 -10.04 16.06
CA LEU A 25 7.05 -10.14 14.60
C LEU A 25 6.00 -9.22 13.97
N ALA A 26 4.81 -9.13 14.57
CA ALA A 26 3.76 -8.24 14.07
C ALA A 26 4.23 -6.77 14.04
N LEU A 27 4.95 -6.31 15.07
CA LEU A 27 5.50 -4.95 15.12
C LEU A 27 6.56 -4.74 14.03
N GLN A 28 7.45 -5.72 13.80
CA GLN A 28 8.44 -5.63 12.70
C GLN A 28 7.76 -5.53 11.33
N LEU A 29 6.70 -6.30 11.11
CA LEU A 29 5.92 -6.24 9.87
C LEU A 29 5.12 -4.94 9.75
N GLN A 30 4.59 -4.43 10.87
CA GLN A 30 3.92 -3.13 10.94
C GLN A 30 4.89 -2.00 10.56
N ASP A 31 6.10 -1.97 11.13
CA ASP A 31 7.12 -0.96 10.82
C ASP A 31 7.49 -1.00 9.34
N ARG A 32 7.63 -2.19 8.78
CA ARG A 32 7.87 -2.37 7.33
C ARG A 32 6.68 -1.87 6.50
N LEU A 33 5.44 -2.14 6.91
CA LEU A 33 4.23 -1.79 6.16
C LEU A 33 3.79 -0.33 6.34
N MET A 34 4.21 0.35 7.40
CA MET A 34 3.72 1.68 7.77
C MET A 34 3.89 2.73 6.65
N PRO A 35 5.04 2.83 5.96
CA PRO A 35 5.19 3.79 4.87
C PRO A 35 4.14 3.57 3.77
N LEU A 36 3.80 2.32 3.48
CA LEU A 36 2.75 1.97 2.51
C LEU A 36 1.35 2.22 3.07
N HIS A 37 1.10 1.97 4.36
CA HIS A 37 -0.16 2.33 5.00
C HIS A 37 -0.41 3.83 4.87
N ASP A 38 0.54 4.67 5.26
CA ASP A 38 0.38 6.13 5.21
C ASP A 38 0.21 6.64 3.77
N ALA A 39 1.04 6.15 2.84
CA ALA A 39 0.97 6.57 1.44
C ALA A 39 -0.35 6.19 0.77
N LEU A 40 -0.96 5.06 1.12
CA LEU A 40 -2.24 4.63 0.55
C LEU A 40 -3.44 5.47 1.03
N PHE A 41 -3.24 6.36 2.00
CA PHE A 41 -4.23 7.31 2.51
C PHE A 41 -3.79 8.79 2.38
N VAL A 42 -2.77 9.07 1.58
CA VAL A 42 -2.32 10.45 1.30
C VAL A 42 -3.40 11.32 0.63
N GLU A 43 -4.30 10.67 -0.10
CA GLU A 43 -5.53 11.23 -0.67
C GLU A 43 -6.67 10.21 -0.47
N SER A 44 -7.90 10.55 -0.84
CA SER A 44 -9.07 9.69 -0.62
C SER A 44 -8.93 8.31 -1.30
N ASN A 45 -9.07 7.25 -0.50
CA ASN A 45 -9.21 5.88 -1.00
C ASN A 45 -10.46 5.75 -1.91
N PRO A 46 -10.40 5.01 -3.04
CA PRO A 46 -9.33 4.11 -3.51
C PRO A 46 -8.30 4.72 -4.47
N GLY A 47 -8.19 6.05 -4.60
CA GLY A 47 -7.25 6.66 -5.55
C GLY A 47 -5.81 6.15 -5.42
N PRO A 48 -5.17 6.26 -4.24
CA PRO A 48 -3.78 5.83 -4.05
C PRO A 48 -3.56 4.32 -4.30
N VAL A 49 -4.48 3.47 -3.84
CA VAL A 49 -4.34 2.01 -4.04
C VAL A 49 -4.55 1.59 -5.49
N LYS A 50 -5.41 2.28 -6.25
CA LYS A 50 -5.56 2.09 -7.69
C LYS A 50 -4.30 2.49 -8.45
N TYR A 51 -3.68 3.62 -8.08
CA TYR A 51 -2.39 4.01 -8.64
C TYR A 51 -1.31 2.97 -8.31
N ALA A 52 -1.20 2.54 -7.05
CA ALA A 52 -0.24 1.50 -6.65
C ALA A 52 -0.44 0.19 -7.43
N ALA A 53 -1.68 -0.28 -7.57
CA ALA A 53 -2.01 -1.48 -8.35
C ALA A 53 -1.63 -1.34 -9.84
N SER A 54 -1.72 -0.14 -10.41
CA SER A 54 -1.27 0.12 -11.78
C SER A 54 0.24 0.02 -11.95
N LYS A 55 1.02 0.48 -10.95
CA LYS A 55 2.49 0.32 -10.93
C LYS A 55 2.91 -1.15 -10.87
N LEU A 56 2.09 -1.97 -10.22
CA LEU A 56 2.24 -3.43 -10.18
C LEU A 56 1.61 -4.16 -11.37
N ARG A 57 1.12 -3.43 -12.38
CA ARG A 57 0.49 -3.96 -13.60
C ARG A 57 -0.74 -4.85 -13.35
N LEU A 58 -1.47 -4.59 -12.27
CA LEU A 58 -2.67 -5.36 -11.90
C LEU A 58 -3.96 -4.77 -12.52
N CYS A 59 -4.02 -3.45 -12.72
CA CYS A 59 -5.13 -2.76 -13.38
C CYS A 59 -4.71 -1.35 -13.83
N ASN A 60 -5.63 -0.56 -14.42
CA ASN A 60 -5.41 0.88 -14.63
C ASN A 60 -5.56 1.68 -13.33
N ASP A 61 -5.07 2.92 -13.30
CA ASP A 61 -5.24 3.82 -12.13
C ASP A 61 -6.55 4.63 -12.16
N GLU A 62 -7.37 4.46 -13.20
CA GLU A 62 -8.61 5.20 -13.39
C GLU A 62 -9.62 4.95 -12.27
N THR A 63 -10.17 6.04 -11.73
CA THR A 63 -11.32 6.06 -10.83
C THR A 63 -12.50 6.76 -11.52
N ARG A 64 -13.72 6.46 -11.06
CA ARG A 64 -14.92 7.14 -11.55
C ARG A 64 -15.23 8.35 -10.67
N LEU A 65 -15.83 9.37 -11.28
CA LEU A 65 -16.34 10.53 -10.54
C LEU A 65 -17.25 10.08 -9.38
N PRO A 66 -17.18 10.76 -8.23
CA PRO A 66 -16.54 12.07 -8.00
C PRO A 66 -15.02 12.02 -7.66
N LEU A 67 -14.38 10.85 -7.74
CA LEU A 67 -12.95 10.73 -7.44
C LEU A 67 -12.11 11.33 -8.59
N ALA A 68 -11.20 12.22 -8.23
CA ALA A 68 -10.25 12.83 -9.16
C ALA A 68 -8.97 11.98 -9.29
N PRO A 69 -8.22 12.11 -10.40
CA PRO A 69 -6.88 11.55 -10.51
C PRO A 69 -5.94 12.12 -9.43
N LEU A 70 -5.01 11.28 -8.96
CA LEU A 70 -4.02 11.69 -7.97
C LEU A 70 -3.12 12.81 -8.49
N THR A 71 -2.75 13.71 -7.58
CA THR A 71 -1.70 14.71 -7.83
C THR A 71 -0.33 14.05 -8.05
N SER A 72 0.57 14.74 -8.76
CA SER A 72 1.95 14.26 -8.98
C SER A 72 2.71 14.05 -7.66
N ALA A 73 2.49 14.92 -6.67
CA ALA A 73 3.10 14.81 -5.35
C ALA A 73 2.64 13.55 -4.60
N SER A 74 1.35 13.22 -4.65
CA SER A 74 0.82 11.98 -4.05
C SER A 74 1.29 10.73 -4.77
N ARG A 75 1.35 10.75 -6.11
CA ARG A 75 1.92 9.64 -6.91
C ARG A 75 3.36 9.35 -6.50
N LYS A 76 4.19 10.39 -6.33
CA LYS A 76 5.58 10.23 -5.87
C LYS A 76 5.67 9.55 -4.50
N LYS A 77 4.84 9.95 -3.53
CA LYS A 77 4.78 9.31 -2.20
C LYS A 77 4.41 7.82 -2.28
N VAL A 78 3.46 7.46 -3.15
CA VAL A 78 3.08 6.06 -3.36
C VAL A 78 4.23 5.26 -3.99
N ASP A 79 4.92 5.83 -4.98
CA ASP A 79 6.07 5.19 -5.62
C ASP A 79 7.21 4.91 -4.62
N GLU A 80 7.56 5.91 -3.78
CA GLU A 80 8.56 5.77 -2.72
C GLU A 80 8.16 4.70 -1.69
N ALA A 81 6.88 4.65 -1.30
CA ALA A 81 6.38 3.66 -0.36
C ALA A 81 6.38 2.23 -0.93
N LEU A 82 6.04 2.04 -2.21
CA LEU A 82 6.13 0.75 -2.90
C LEU A 82 7.58 0.25 -2.94
N ALA A 83 8.54 1.15 -3.19
CA ALA A 83 9.96 0.81 -3.16
C ALA A 83 10.42 0.43 -1.75
N ALA A 84 9.99 1.18 -0.72
CA ALA A 84 10.35 0.93 0.67
C ALA A 84 9.93 -0.46 1.18
N VAL A 85 8.82 -1.00 0.67
CA VAL A 85 8.38 -2.37 1.02
C VAL A 85 8.91 -3.46 0.09
N GLY A 86 9.67 -3.08 -0.96
CA GLY A 86 10.29 -3.99 -1.93
C GLY A 86 9.33 -4.50 -3.01
N LEU A 87 8.28 -3.76 -3.36
CA LEU A 87 7.32 -4.15 -4.39
C LEU A 87 7.68 -3.62 -5.80
N VAL A 88 8.48 -2.56 -5.88
CA VAL A 88 9.02 -2.02 -7.14
C VAL A 88 10.49 -1.65 -6.95
N LEU A 89 11.24 -1.63 -8.05
CA LEU A 89 12.61 -1.09 -8.09
C LEU A 89 12.55 0.40 -8.41
N VAL A 90 13.43 1.20 -7.80
CA VAL A 90 13.64 2.63 -8.10
C VAL A 90 14.51 2.78 -9.32
#